data_AF-A0A7S1WBB8-F1
#
_entry.id   AF-A0A7S1WBB8-F1
#
_cell.length_a   1.000
_cell.length_b   1.000
_cell.length_c   1.000
_cell.angle_alpha   90.00
_cell.angle_beta   90.00
_cell.angle_gamma   90.00
#
_symmetry.space_group_name_H-M   'P 1'
#
loop_
_entity.id
_entity.type
_entity.pdbx_description
1 polymer ?
#
loop_
_entity_poly.entity_id
_entity_poly.type
_entity_poly.pdbx_seq_one_letter_code
_entity_poly.pdbx_strand_id
1 'polypeptide(L)'
;QRGIGIIRALRDVAAGEELSLTYTELRAPRAARQAYLQQVYGFVCACEACSPCSPRSDERRELLRRCCDALVPRGPVVQMYSRAGRAEACGDDYVRGKAVEQALEARSLGLRLASLVLRLQAD
;
A
#
# COMPACT_ATOMS: atom_id res chain seq x y z
N GLN A 1 -25.99 -21.07 -3.93
CA GLN A 1 -25.59 -20.42 -5.20
C GLN A 1 -24.10 -20.68 -5.40
N ARG A 2 -23.68 -21.28 -6.52
CA ARG A 2 -22.25 -21.45 -6.84
C ARG A 2 -21.76 -20.14 -7.47
N GLY A 3 -20.83 -19.47 -6.82
CA GLY A 3 -20.18 -18.26 -7.38
C GLY A 3 -19.25 -18.64 -8.53
N ILE A 4 -19.11 -17.75 -9.52
CA ILE A 4 -18.12 -17.87 -10.59
C ILE A 4 -16.83 -17.18 -10.11
N GLY A 5 -15.71 -17.90 -10.12
CA GLY A 5 -14.38 -17.34 -9.87
C GLY A 5 -13.72 -16.92 -11.19
N ILE A 6 -13.15 -15.72 -11.25
CA ILE A 6 -12.39 -15.23 -12.41
C ILE A 6 -10.93 -15.06 -12.00
N ILE A 7 -10.02 -15.72 -12.73
CA ILE A 7 -8.58 -15.53 -12.60
C ILE A 7 -8.09 -14.75 -13.82
N ARG A 8 -7.29 -13.70 -13.60
CA ARG A 8 -6.70 -12.86 -14.65
C ARG A 8 -5.20 -12.83 -14.49
N ALA A 9 -4.49 -12.92 -15.61
CA ALA A 9 -3.06 -12.71 -15.64
C ALA A 9 -2.74 -11.23 -15.35
N LEU A 10 -1.72 -10.99 -14.53
CA LEU A 10 -1.21 -9.64 -14.20
C LEU A 10 0.02 -9.26 -15.04
N ARG A 11 0.52 -10.18 -15.86
CA ARG A 11 1.66 -10.05 -16.78
C ARG A 11 1.54 -11.10 -17.87
N ASP A 12 2.40 -11.01 -18.88
CA ASP A 12 2.55 -12.08 -19.86
C ASP A 12 3.02 -13.38 -19.20
N VAL A 13 2.52 -14.51 -19.69
CA VAL A 13 2.82 -15.86 -19.21
C VAL A 13 3.25 -16.70 -20.40
N ALA A 14 4.45 -17.27 -20.34
CA ALA A 14 4.97 -18.11 -21.41
C ALA A 14 4.28 -19.48 -21.45
N ALA A 15 4.31 -20.15 -22.62
CA ALA A 15 3.80 -21.51 -22.73
C ALA A 15 4.62 -22.46 -21.84
N GLY A 16 3.92 -23.23 -20.99
CA GLY A 16 4.55 -24.14 -20.02
C GLY A 16 4.99 -23.50 -18.71
N GLU A 17 4.82 -22.18 -18.54
CA GLU A 17 5.12 -21.50 -17.29
C GLU A 17 4.07 -21.82 -16.20
N GLU A 18 4.51 -21.98 -14.96
CA GLU A 18 3.63 -22.21 -13.82
C GLU A 18 2.75 -20.98 -13.52
N LEU A 19 1.43 -21.18 -13.44
CA LEU A 19 0.51 -20.16 -12.98
C LEU A 19 0.51 -20.11 -11.45
N SER A 20 0.85 -18.95 -10.89
CA SER A 20 0.89 -18.73 -9.45
C SER A 20 -0.06 -17.60 -9.02
N LEU A 21 -0.60 -17.71 -7.81
CA LEU A 21 -1.31 -16.63 -7.12
C LEU A 21 -0.84 -16.52 -5.67
N THR A 22 -1.07 -15.36 -5.05
CA THR A 22 -0.69 -15.13 -3.66
C THR A 22 -1.71 -15.72 -2.69
N TYR A 23 -1.24 -16.41 -1.66
CA TYR A 23 -2.08 -16.90 -0.55
C TYR A 23 -1.94 -16.04 0.71
N THR A 24 -1.09 -15.00 0.69
CA THR A 24 -0.81 -14.15 1.85
C THR A 24 -1.01 -12.68 1.51
N GLU A 25 -1.05 -11.83 2.53
CA GLU A 25 -1.07 -10.37 2.37
C GLU A 25 0.21 -9.90 1.66
N LEU A 26 0.03 -9.25 0.51
CA LEU A 26 1.13 -8.84 -0.38
C LEU A 26 2.09 -7.84 0.27
N ARG A 27 1.57 -7.04 1.21
CA ARG A 27 2.31 -5.98 1.90
C ARG A 27 3.00 -6.46 3.19
N ALA A 28 2.82 -7.72 3.59
CA ALA A 28 3.45 -8.26 4.79
C ALA A 28 4.95 -8.49 4.59
N PRO A 29 5.81 -8.30 5.61
CA PRO A 29 7.24 -8.59 5.52
C PRO A 29 7.50 -10.09 5.35
N ARG A 30 8.69 -10.46 4.87
CA ARG A 30 9.05 -11.86 4.55
C ARG A 30 8.75 -12.82 5.69
N ALA A 31 9.19 -12.47 6.90
CA ALA A 31 9.01 -13.32 8.08
C ALA A 31 7.53 -13.62 8.34
N ALA A 32 6.66 -12.61 8.23
CA ALA A 32 5.23 -12.78 8.42
C ALA A 32 4.60 -13.64 7.31
N ARG A 33 5.01 -13.47 6.04
CA ARG A 33 4.54 -14.31 4.92
C ARG A 33 4.93 -15.78 5.11
N GLN A 34 6.19 -16.04 5.45
CA GLN A 34 6.69 -17.40 5.67
C GLN A 34 6.03 -18.06 6.89
N ALA A 35 5.86 -17.33 7.99
CA ALA A 35 5.16 -17.83 9.17
C ALA A 35 3.71 -18.21 8.85
N TYR A 36 2.97 -17.32 8.15
CA TYR A 36 1.59 -17.59 7.76
C TYR A 36 1.47 -18.81 6.84
N LEU A 37 2.31 -18.91 5.80
CA LEU A 37 2.27 -20.02 4.87
C LEU A 37 2.67 -21.35 5.52
N GLN A 38 3.63 -21.34 6.44
CA GLN A 38 3.99 -22.52 7.21
C GLN A 38 2.85 -22.95 8.13
N GLN A 39 2.20 -22.00 8.81
CA GLN A 39 1.12 -22.28 9.75
C GLN A 39 -0.16 -22.78 9.05
N VAL A 40 -0.53 -22.18 7.92
CA VAL A 40 -1.83 -22.44 7.26
C VAL A 40 -1.72 -23.50 6.15
N TYR A 41 -0.60 -23.54 5.43
CA TYR A 41 -0.40 -24.39 4.26
C TYR A 41 0.75 -25.39 4.41
N GLY A 42 1.52 -25.33 5.50
CA GLY A 42 2.55 -26.32 5.81
C GLY A 42 3.87 -26.17 5.03
N PHE A 43 4.12 -25.04 4.37
CA PHE A 43 5.36 -24.83 3.59
C PHE A 43 6.03 -23.48 3.84
N VAL A 44 7.37 -23.46 3.67
CA VAL A 44 8.17 -22.24 3.67
C VAL A 44 8.33 -21.74 2.24
N CYS A 45 7.82 -20.55 1.95
CA CYS A 45 7.90 -19.96 0.61
C CYS A 45 9.36 -19.65 0.22
N ALA A 46 9.73 -20.07 -0.99
CA ALA A 46 11.05 -19.90 -1.59
C ALA A 46 11.04 -19.10 -2.92
N CYS A 47 10.00 -18.28 -3.16
CA CYS A 47 9.95 -17.44 -4.36
C CYS A 47 11.08 -16.40 -4.37
N GLU A 48 11.29 -15.72 -5.50
CA GLU A 48 12.34 -14.70 -5.68
C GLU A 48 12.25 -13.57 -4.63
N ALA A 49 11.04 -13.18 -4.23
CA ALA A 49 10.87 -12.18 -3.17
C ALA A 49 11.31 -12.67 -1.78
N CYS A 50 11.46 -13.99 -1.61
CA CYS A 50 11.96 -14.66 -0.43
C CYS A 50 13.39 -15.21 -0.63
N SER A 51 14.05 -15.05 -1.78
CA SER A 51 15.38 -15.63 -2.04
C SER A 51 16.24 -14.79 -2.99
N PRO A 52 17.44 -14.30 -2.59
CA PRO A 52 17.96 -14.12 -1.23
C PRO A 52 17.23 -12.99 -0.47
N CYS A 53 17.34 -12.98 0.86
CA CYS A 53 16.70 -11.96 1.70
C CYS A 53 17.27 -10.57 1.39
N SER A 54 16.53 -9.73 0.68
CA SER A 54 16.88 -8.33 0.49
C SER A 54 16.05 -7.46 1.44
N PRO A 55 16.67 -6.73 2.39
CA PRO A 55 15.98 -5.73 3.22
C PRO A 55 15.16 -4.74 2.40
N ARG A 56 15.64 -4.37 1.21
CA ARG A 56 14.94 -3.49 0.25
C ARG A 56 13.56 -4.03 -0.15
N SER A 57 13.39 -5.36 -0.20
CA SER A 57 12.11 -6.02 -0.52
C SER A 57 11.06 -5.79 0.57
N ASP A 58 11.47 -5.87 1.83
CA ASP A 58 10.57 -5.65 2.97
C ASP A 58 10.35 -4.15 3.22
N GLU A 59 11.36 -3.29 3.03
CA GLU A 59 11.22 -1.83 3.05
C GLU A 59 10.20 -1.34 2.02
N ARG A 60 10.26 -1.86 0.78
CA ARG A 60 9.28 -1.54 -0.26
C ARG A 60 7.86 -1.91 0.16
N ARG A 61 7.68 -3.08 0.77
CA ARG A 61 6.36 -3.56 1.23
C ARG A 61 5.82 -2.74 2.39
N GLU A 62 6.67 -2.40 3.34
CA GLU A 62 6.29 -1.52 4.45
C GLU A 62 5.91 -0.13 3.95
N LEU A 63 6.62 0.42 2.97
CA LEU A 63 6.20 1.68 2.37
C LEU A 63 4.84 1.55 1.67
N LEU A 64 4.66 0.51 0.84
CA LEU A 64 3.37 0.27 0.18
C LEU A 64 2.24 0.16 1.19
N ARG A 65 2.47 -0.52 2.32
CA ARG A 65 1.53 -0.59 3.44
C ARG A 65 1.17 0.80 3.94
N ARG A 66 2.16 1.61 4.30
CA ARG A 66 1.95 2.98 4.80
C ARG A 66 1.24 3.88 3.79
N CYS A 67 1.61 3.82 2.51
CA CYS A 67 0.99 4.59 1.45
C CYS A 67 -0.48 4.20 1.26
N CYS A 68 -0.77 2.90 1.16
CA CYS A 68 -2.14 2.42 1.04
C CYS A 68 -2.98 2.86 2.24
N ASP A 69 -2.49 2.64 3.46
CA ASP A 69 -3.19 3.01 4.71
C ASP A 69 -3.43 4.53 4.80
N ALA A 70 -2.52 5.34 4.25
CA ALA A 70 -2.66 6.79 4.20
C ALA A 70 -3.71 7.28 3.19
N LEU A 71 -3.85 6.56 2.06
CA LEU A 71 -4.63 6.97 0.88
C LEU A 71 -6.02 6.34 0.79
N VAL A 72 -6.37 5.37 1.66
CA VAL A 72 -7.75 4.86 1.71
C VAL A 72 -8.75 5.99 2.01
N PRO A 73 -10.05 5.84 1.69
CA PRO A 73 -11.05 6.91 1.89
C PRO A 73 -11.13 7.46 3.32
N ARG A 74 -10.80 6.63 4.33
CA ARG A 74 -10.73 7.02 5.75
C ARG A 74 -9.31 7.27 6.24
N GLY A 75 -8.32 7.24 5.35
CA GLY A 75 -6.92 7.47 5.65
C GLY A 75 -6.64 8.94 5.98
N PRO A 76 -5.55 9.22 6.72
CA PRO A 76 -5.20 10.57 7.17
C PRO A 76 -5.14 11.57 6.02
N VAL A 77 -4.53 11.22 4.88
CA VAL A 77 -4.40 12.15 3.74
C VAL A 77 -5.77 12.54 3.20
N VAL A 78 -6.64 11.56 2.93
CA VAL A 78 -7.98 11.81 2.37
C VAL A 78 -8.87 12.57 3.34
N GLN A 79 -8.81 12.23 4.64
CA GLN A 79 -9.58 12.95 5.66
C GLN A 79 -9.17 14.41 5.78
N MET A 80 -7.87 14.71 5.75
CA MET A 80 -7.37 16.08 5.86
C MET A 80 -7.84 16.92 4.66
N TYR A 81 -7.71 16.41 3.44
CA TYR A 81 -8.24 17.08 2.25
C TYR A 81 -9.77 17.30 2.31
N SER A 82 -10.53 16.29 2.74
CA SER A 82 -11.99 16.39 2.84
C SER A 82 -12.45 17.39 3.90
N ARG A 83 -11.69 17.54 5.00
CA ARG A 83 -11.96 18.56 6.03
C ARG A 83 -11.65 19.96 5.52
N ALA A 84 -10.52 20.13 4.85
CA ALA A 84 -10.14 21.42 4.27
C ALA A 84 -11.20 21.94 3.28
N GLY A 85 -11.66 21.10 2.35
CA GLY A 85 -12.71 21.49 1.39
C GLY A 85 -14.06 21.84 2.02
N ARG A 86 -14.43 21.22 3.16
CA ARG A 86 -15.66 21.57 3.90
C ARG A 86 -15.54 22.88 4.66
N ALA A 87 -14.35 23.18 5.18
CA ALA A 87 -14.10 24.41 5.92
C ALA A 87 -14.05 25.65 5.00
N GLU A 88 -13.57 25.51 3.76
CA GLU A 88 -13.68 26.56 2.74
C GLU A 88 -15.14 26.99 2.51
N ALA A 89 -16.08 26.05 2.58
CA ALA A 89 -17.51 26.28 2.40
C ALA A 89 -18.21 26.92 3.63
N CYS A 90 -17.59 26.92 4.81
CA CYS A 90 -18.24 27.31 6.08
C CYS A 90 -18.29 28.83 6.30
N GLY A 91 -17.57 29.64 5.53
CA GLY A 91 -17.58 31.12 5.65
C GLY A 91 -16.98 31.71 6.94
N ASP A 92 -16.55 30.89 7.90
CA ASP A 92 -15.93 31.28 9.17
C ASP A 92 -14.40 31.38 9.01
N ASP A 93 -13.82 32.56 9.31
CA ASP A 93 -12.40 32.84 9.11
C ASP A 93 -11.46 32.06 10.04
N TYR A 94 -11.88 31.76 11.28
CA TYR A 94 -11.09 30.93 12.20
C TYR A 94 -11.06 29.48 11.72
N VAL A 95 -12.21 28.96 11.29
CA VAL A 95 -12.34 27.61 10.71
C VAL A 95 -11.55 27.51 9.40
N ARG A 96 -11.57 28.56 8.57
CA ARG A 96 -10.75 28.66 7.35
C ARG A 96 -9.26 28.65 7.66
N GLY A 97 -8.80 29.39 8.67
CA GLY A 97 -7.39 29.39 9.10
C GLY A 97 -6.90 28.00 9.52
N LYS A 98 -7.67 27.29 10.35
CA LYS A 98 -7.41 25.89 10.75
C LYS A 98 -7.38 24.93 9.55
N ALA A 99 -8.23 25.16 8.56
CA ALA A 99 -8.31 24.32 7.36
C ALA A 99 -7.10 24.48 6.44
N VAL A 100 -6.59 25.71 6.29
CA VAL A 100 -5.36 25.99 5.53
C VAL A 100 -4.17 25.29 6.19
N GLU A 101 -4.05 25.34 7.52
CA GLU A 101 -3.01 24.63 8.26
C GLU A 101 -3.06 23.11 8.00
N GLN A 102 -4.25 22.51 8.11
CA GLN A 102 -4.46 21.08 7.82
C GLN A 102 -4.16 20.72 6.35
N ALA A 103 -4.49 21.59 5.40
CA ALA A 103 -4.17 21.37 3.99
C ALA A 103 -2.66 21.41 3.72
N LEU A 104 -1.92 22.31 4.38
CA LEU A 104 -0.46 22.37 4.30
C LEU A 104 0.19 21.11 4.89
N GLU A 105 -0.31 20.62 6.04
CA GLU A 105 0.14 19.36 6.63
C GLU A 105 -0.13 18.18 5.70
N ALA A 106 -1.32 18.11 5.09
CA ALA A 106 -1.69 17.05 4.15
C ALA A 106 -0.78 17.06 2.92
N ARG A 107 -0.50 18.23 2.35
CA ARG A 107 0.45 18.41 1.24
C ARG A 107 1.85 17.98 1.63
N SER A 108 2.32 18.36 2.82
CA SER A 108 3.62 17.99 3.37
C SER A 108 3.75 16.46 3.53
N LEU A 109 2.70 15.81 4.06
CA LEU A 109 2.65 14.36 4.17
C LEU A 109 2.62 13.69 2.79
N GLY A 110 1.81 14.19 1.85
CA GLY A 110 1.75 13.71 0.48
C GLY A 110 3.11 13.80 -0.23
N LEU A 111 3.82 14.92 -0.09
CA LEU A 111 5.17 15.10 -0.65
C LEU A 111 6.20 14.15 -0.02
N ARG A 112 6.12 13.88 1.29
CA ARG A 112 6.97 12.87 1.94
C ARG A 112 6.71 11.47 1.39
N LEU A 113 5.44 11.08 1.25
CA LEU A 113 5.06 9.79 0.66
C LEU A 113 5.55 9.68 -0.79
N ALA A 114 5.35 10.73 -1.60
CA ALA A 114 5.83 10.78 -2.99
C ALA A 114 7.36 10.66 -3.08
N SER A 115 8.10 11.36 -2.22
CA SER A 115 9.57 11.25 -2.16
C SER A 115 10.03 9.82 -1.81
N LEU A 116 9.34 9.15 -0.89
CA LEU A 116 9.65 7.76 -0.53
C LEU A 116 9.37 6.81 -1.71
N VAL A 117 8.28 7.00 -2.45
CA VAL A 117 7.96 6.21 -3.65
C VAL A 117 9.03 6.41 -4.73
N LEU A 118 9.42 7.66 -5.02
CA LEU A 118 10.44 7.95 -6.03
C LEU A 118 11.81 7.34 -5.69
N ARG A 119 12.23 7.36 -4.42
CA ARG A 119 13.49 6.72 -3.98
C ARG A 119 13.50 5.20 -4.15
N LEU A 120 12.34 4.55 -4.18
CA LEU A 120 12.24 3.11 -4.40
C LEU A 120 12.16 2.72 -5.88
N GLN A 121 11.84 3.68 -6.76
CA GLN A 121 11.87 3.49 -8.22
C GLN A 121 13.21 3.87 -8.84
N ALA A 122 14.04 4.64 -8.11
CA ALA A 122 15.44 4.83 -8.44
C ALA A 122 16.21 3.56 -8.06
N ASP A 123 16.35 2.64 -9.02
CA ASP A 123 17.41 1.64 -9.04
C ASP A 123 18.71 2.28 -9.55
#